data_AF-A0A957AMF9-F1
#
_entry.id   AF-A0A957AMF9-F1
#
_cell.length_a   1.000
_cell.length_b   1.000
_cell.length_c   1.000
_cell.angle_alpha   90.00
_cell.angle_beta   90.00
_cell.angle_gamma   90.00
#
_symmetry.space_group_name_H-M   'P 1'
#
loop_
_entity.id
_entity.type
_entity.pdbx_description
1 polymer ?
#
loop_
_entity_poly.entity_id
_entity_poly.type
_entity_poly.pdbx_seq_one_letter_code
_entity_poly.pdbx_strand_id
1 'polypeptide(L)'
;MKSQRLLALFLLLVVLIAAGCSRANETPDATQAATSTLPGAGATATLSPQPSPTATLTPEPTPISPSVTISDQPLDESGILRAEQVALPVPGWLVIYRVLDGGIDDVIGRLPLAAGVYDQVEVTVDTEMATEQLVAGVNIDAGTEGVFEYPGVDEPFPGASEVEFNVELLLPTPQIEVGDQAIAEDGVMLLPRAELLETTWVVIHADDDGEIGAVIGSRLFSAGEYENVPITINWRRATPVLYVVLHEDNGVSGVLDFPAGDMPLLNGGQPIVAAFSATFPPEVLVYDQPIIDGRISIERAISNGPGYVAIYNEIEGEPGFIIGTAALEEGLNENIPVTLLQSAVTTQLFARLHEDTEPGDAFNFPGQDPPVLFNNRLPNASAFRTDNGAHVFVGDQRLTEDGAVIIDVVISPVPAWAAVYEEADGEPGALLGQTWVSAGVNRGVVVELDGPPNSGTLYLIMYQDLGAAEEFEAPGVDVALRDGENQPIRVPFTLLPPLEL
;
A
#
# COMPACT_ATOMS: atom_id res chain seq x y z
N MET A 1 -22.14 48.58 -21.62
CA MET A 1 -21.55 48.57 -22.98
C MET A 1 -20.99 47.16 -23.24
N LYS A 2 -21.15 46.52 -24.41
CA LYS A 2 -20.28 46.60 -25.62
C LYS A 2 -18.78 46.53 -25.29
N SER A 3 -17.95 45.66 -25.88
CA SER A 3 -18.11 44.66 -26.98
C SER A 3 -17.16 43.46 -26.69
N GLN A 4 -17.31 42.20 -27.13
CA GLN A 4 -17.99 41.50 -28.24
C GLN A 4 -17.32 41.59 -29.64
N ARG A 5 -17.02 40.43 -30.24
CA ARG A 5 -16.45 40.16 -31.60
C ARG A 5 -14.94 40.46 -31.72
N LEU A 6 -14.13 39.90 -32.63
CA LEU A 6 -14.25 39.12 -33.90
C LEU A 6 -13.01 38.15 -33.95
N LEU A 7 -12.75 37.12 -34.77
CA LEU A 7 -13.34 36.26 -35.84
C LEU A 7 -12.47 34.96 -35.80
N ALA A 8 -12.91 33.69 -35.82
CA ALA A 8 -13.57 32.85 -36.84
C ALA A 8 -12.84 32.65 -38.20
N LEU A 9 -12.88 31.40 -38.69
CA LEU A 9 -12.64 30.91 -40.07
C LEU A 9 -11.18 30.84 -40.63
N PHE A 10 -10.71 29.62 -40.91
CA PHE A 10 -10.68 29.12 -42.30
C PHE A 10 -10.74 27.58 -42.38
N LEU A 11 -11.14 27.07 -43.54
CA LEU A 11 -11.47 25.66 -43.84
C LEU A 11 -11.22 25.40 -45.33
N LEU A 12 -10.53 24.32 -45.72
CA LEU A 12 -10.81 23.52 -46.94
C LEU A 12 -9.84 22.31 -47.12
N LEU A 13 -10.38 21.20 -47.67
CA LEU A 13 -9.90 20.28 -48.73
C LEU A 13 -8.39 19.94 -48.89
N VAL A 14 -7.99 18.77 -49.42
CA VAL A 14 -8.49 18.03 -50.60
C VAL A 14 -8.55 16.51 -50.36
N VAL A 15 -9.33 15.78 -51.18
CA VAL A 15 -9.47 14.31 -51.18
C VAL A 15 -9.22 13.75 -52.59
N LEU A 16 -8.98 12.43 -52.69
CA LEU A 16 -9.34 11.50 -53.79
C LEU A 16 -8.33 11.17 -54.94
N ILE A 17 -8.27 9.86 -55.28
CA ILE A 17 -7.73 9.13 -56.48
C ILE A 17 -6.22 9.25 -56.82
N ALA A 18 -5.52 8.25 -57.41
CA ALA A 18 -5.92 6.99 -58.06
C ALA A 18 -4.84 5.87 -57.99
N ALA A 19 -5.18 4.66 -58.46
CA ALA A 19 -4.27 3.52 -58.63
C ALA A 19 -3.67 3.42 -60.06
N GLY A 20 -2.55 2.70 -60.22
CA GLY A 20 -1.95 2.39 -61.52
C GLY A 20 -0.80 1.37 -61.43
N CYS A 21 -0.80 0.35 -62.30
CA CYS A 21 0.17 -0.75 -62.29
C CYS A 21 1.14 -0.67 -63.48
N SER A 22 2.45 -0.91 -63.27
CA SER A 22 3.35 -1.62 -64.21
C SER A 22 4.81 -1.65 -63.70
N ARG A 23 5.74 -2.51 -64.16
CA ARG A 23 5.79 -3.95 -64.56
C ARG A 23 7.09 -4.16 -65.35
N ALA A 24 7.94 -5.12 -64.94
CA ALA A 24 9.16 -5.54 -65.64
C ALA A 24 10.24 -4.43 -65.79
N ASN A 25 11.47 -4.65 -66.24
CA ASN A 25 12.20 -5.86 -66.71
C ASN A 25 13.70 -5.71 -66.27
N GLU A 26 14.69 -6.57 -66.54
CA GLU A 26 14.79 -7.77 -67.39
C GLU A 26 15.76 -8.82 -66.77
N THR A 27 15.63 -10.10 -67.18
CA THR A 27 16.67 -11.14 -66.99
C THR A 27 17.70 -11.05 -68.12
N PRO A 28 18.89 -11.67 -67.96
CA PRO A 28 19.35 -12.55 -69.04
C PRO A 28 19.67 -13.97 -68.57
N ASP A 29 19.23 -14.93 -69.38
CA ASP A 29 19.55 -16.37 -69.32
C ASP A 29 20.89 -16.66 -70.02
N ALA A 30 21.61 -17.71 -69.61
CA ALA A 30 22.66 -18.36 -70.40
C ALA A 30 23.06 -19.74 -69.82
N THR A 31 22.42 -20.79 -70.32
CA THR A 31 22.84 -22.20 -70.14
C THR A 31 24.26 -22.46 -70.67
N GLN A 32 25.06 -23.27 -69.96
CA GLN A 32 25.75 -24.43 -70.57
C GLN A 32 26.47 -25.36 -69.59
N ALA A 33 26.43 -26.65 -69.89
CA ALA A 33 27.31 -27.66 -69.31
C ALA A 33 28.40 -28.02 -70.32
N ALA A 34 29.62 -28.31 -69.84
CA ALA A 34 30.72 -28.79 -70.68
C ALA A 34 31.47 -29.95 -70.01
N THR A 35 31.36 -31.11 -70.65
CA THR A 35 32.18 -32.31 -70.55
C THR A 35 33.67 -32.10 -70.33
N SER A 36 34.30 -33.02 -69.58
CA SER A 36 35.68 -33.46 -69.79
C SER A 36 35.71 -34.98 -69.94
N THR A 37 36.69 -35.53 -70.68
CA THR A 37 36.62 -36.92 -71.19
C THR A 37 37.95 -37.66 -71.17
N LEU A 38 37.89 -38.93 -70.74
CA LEU A 38 38.80 -40.04 -71.16
C LEU A 38 40.27 -39.92 -70.67
N PRO A 39 41.10 -41.00 -70.76
CA PRO A 39 40.89 -42.29 -71.43
C PRO A 39 40.80 -43.51 -70.49
N GLY A 40 40.40 -44.65 -71.07
CA GLY A 40 40.42 -45.95 -70.40
C GLY A 40 41.48 -46.90 -70.97
N ALA A 41 41.76 -47.96 -70.22
CA ALA A 41 42.48 -49.16 -70.68
C ALA A 41 41.82 -50.39 -70.04
N GLY A 42 41.64 -51.47 -70.80
CA GLY A 42 40.92 -52.66 -70.32
C GLY A 42 41.80 -53.61 -69.52
N ALA A 43 41.23 -54.21 -68.46
CA ALA A 43 41.78 -55.36 -67.77
C ALA A 43 40.66 -56.38 -67.50
N THR A 44 40.79 -57.58 -68.07
CA THR A 44 39.81 -58.66 -67.92
C THR A 44 40.01 -59.36 -66.58
N ALA A 45 39.00 -59.38 -65.71
CA ALA A 45 39.02 -60.11 -64.44
C ALA A 45 37.78 -61.01 -64.29
N THR A 46 37.96 -62.18 -63.68
CA THR A 46 36.94 -63.23 -63.56
C THR A 46 35.83 -62.91 -62.56
N LEU A 47 34.60 -63.31 -62.91
CA LEU A 47 33.46 -63.31 -62.01
C LEU A 47 33.67 -64.34 -60.87
N SER A 48 33.78 -63.86 -59.63
CA SER A 48 33.48 -64.66 -58.43
C SER A 48 31.99 -64.54 -58.10
N PRO A 49 31.36 -65.59 -57.53
CA PRO A 49 29.95 -65.52 -57.15
C PRO A 49 29.74 -64.49 -56.03
N GLN A 50 28.81 -63.57 -56.27
CA GLN A 50 28.35 -62.60 -55.29
C GLN A 50 27.71 -63.33 -54.09
N PRO A 51 28.17 -63.12 -52.84
CA PRO A 51 27.44 -63.62 -51.67
C PRO A 51 26.08 -62.94 -51.61
N SER A 52 25.04 -63.69 -51.22
CA SER A 52 23.73 -63.09 -50.93
C SER A 52 23.87 -61.96 -49.92
N PRO A 53 23.12 -60.85 -50.05
CA PRO A 53 23.10 -59.84 -49.00
C PRO A 53 22.55 -60.48 -47.72
N THR A 54 23.43 -60.73 -46.76
CA THR A 54 23.03 -60.95 -45.37
C THR A 54 22.17 -59.77 -44.96
N ALA A 55 20.97 -60.02 -44.43
CA ALA A 55 20.16 -58.94 -43.89
C ALA A 55 20.98 -58.23 -42.79
N THR A 56 21.31 -56.96 -43.01
CA THR A 56 21.78 -56.11 -41.93
C THR A 56 20.70 -56.14 -40.86
N LEU A 57 21.03 -56.68 -39.69
CA LEU A 57 20.16 -56.53 -38.53
C LEU A 57 19.99 -55.03 -38.32
N THR A 58 18.77 -54.52 -38.45
CA THR A 58 18.41 -53.22 -37.91
C THR A 58 18.90 -53.21 -36.46
N PRO A 59 19.72 -52.24 -36.03
CA PRO A 59 20.16 -52.20 -34.65
C PRO A 59 18.91 -52.16 -33.78
N GLU A 60 18.78 -53.16 -32.89
CA GLU A 60 17.76 -53.16 -31.86
C GLU A 60 17.99 -51.90 -31.03
N PRO A 61 17.04 -50.94 -31.01
CA PRO A 61 17.28 -49.65 -30.39
C PRO A 61 17.55 -49.87 -28.92
N THR A 62 18.71 -49.39 -28.43
CA THR A 62 19.01 -49.39 -27.00
C THR A 62 17.84 -48.74 -26.28
N PRO A 63 17.15 -49.43 -25.35
CA PRO A 63 16.00 -48.84 -24.67
C PRO A 63 16.48 -47.64 -23.86
N ILE A 64 16.00 -46.45 -24.24
CA ILE A 64 16.27 -45.21 -23.52
C ILE A 64 15.45 -45.28 -22.23
N SER A 65 16.11 -45.37 -21.08
CA SER A 65 15.44 -45.14 -19.80
C SER A 65 15.03 -43.67 -19.70
N PRO A 66 13.80 -43.34 -19.28
CA PRO A 66 13.43 -41.96 -19.01
C PRO A 66 14.19 -41.44 -17.79
N SER A 67 14.85 -40.29 -17.91
CA SER A 67 15.60 -39.67 -16.81
C SER A 67 15.88 -38.20 -17.09
N VAL A 68 15.92 -37.39 -16.04
CA VAL A 68 16.54 -36.06 -16.03
C VAL A 68 17.81 -36.10 -15.16
N THR A 69 18.78 -35.26 -15.48
CA THR A 69 19.89 -34.90 -14.61
C THR A 69 19.98 -33.39 -14.59
N ILE A 70 19.88 -32.81 -13.40
CA ILE A 70 20.00 -31.38 -13.13
C ILE A 70 20.77 -31.23 -11.81
N SER A 71 21.46 -30.11 -11.65
CA SER A 71 22.29 -29.79 -10.49
C SER A 71 21.90 -28.41 -9.95
N ASP A 72 22.23 -28.17 -8.68
CA ASP A 72 22.06 -26.88 -8.02
C ASP A 72 22.67 -25.74 -8.85
N GLN A 73 21.91 -24.67 -9.07
CA GLN A 73 22.30 -23.56 -9.95
C GLN A 73 21.57 -22.26 -9.60
N PRO A 74 22.13 -21.08 -9.91
CA PRO A 74 21.41 -19.83 -9.75
C PRO A 74 20.27 -19.69 -10.76
N LEU A 75 19.25 -18.92 -10.41
CA LEU A 75 18.16 -18.49 -11.28
C LEU A 75 18.08 -16.95 -11.24
N ASP A 76 18.32 -16.32 -12.39
CA ASP A 76 18.21 -14.87 -12.57
C ASP A 76 16.93 -14.47 -13.30
N GLU A 77 16.78 -13.17 -13.57
CA GLU A 77 15.64 -12.56 -14.30
C GLU A 77 15.35 -13.16 -15.69
N SER A 78 16.24 -13.98 -16.26
CA SER A 78 15.96 -14.69 -17.52
C SER A 78 14.98 -15.86 -17.37
N GLY A 79 14.81 -16.37 -16.14
CA GLY A 79 13.99 -17.55 -15.87
C GLY A 79 14.56 -18.86 -16.42
N ILE A 80 15.81 -18.91 -16.89
CA ILE A 80 16.37 -20.09 -17.57
C ILE A 80 17.09 -21.02 -16.59
N LEU A 81 16.59 -22.25 -16.44
CA LEU A 81 17.30 -23.36 -15.81
C LEU A 81 17.88 -24.30 -16.88
N ARG A 82 19.01 -24.93 -16.57
CA ARG A 82 19.68 -25.92 -17.42
C ARG A 82 19.69 -27.30 -16.78
N ALA A 83 19.04 -28.26 -17.43
CA ALA A 83 19.24 -29.68 -17.17
C ALA A 83 20.53 -30.14 -17.88
N GLU A 84 21.39 -30.87 -17.16
CA GLU A 84 22.64 -31.41 -17.70
C GLU A 84 22.38 -32.42 -18.82
N GLN A 85 21.38 -33.30 -18.61
CA GLN A 85 20.89 -34.28 -19.57
C GLN A 85 19.40 -34.58 -19.37
N VAL A 86 18.68 -34.81 -20.46
CA VAL A 86 17.30 -35.30 -20.48
C VAL A 86 17.19 -36.47 -21.45
N ALA A 87 16.58 -37.58 -21.02
CA ALA A 87 16.40 -38.80 -21.80
C ALA A 87 14.92 -39.19 -21.83
N LEU A 88 14.39 -39.47 -23.02
CA LEU A 88 12.97 -39.72 -23.29
C LEU A 88 12.78 -40.87 -24.30
N PRO A 89 12.07 -41.97 -23.94
CA PRO A 89 11.84 -43.10 -24.84
C PRO A 89 10.82 -42.84 -25.96
N VAL A 90 9.90 -41.90 -25.73
CA VAL A 90 8.85 -41.41 -26.64
C VAL A 90 8.77 -39.87 -26.44
N PRO A 91 8.05 -39.09 -27.27
CA PRO A 91 7.83 -37.67 -27.01
C PRO A 91 7.26 -37.41 -25.61
N GLY A 92 7.60 -36.24 -25.06
CA GLY A 92 7.24 -35.86 -23.70
C GLY A 92 7.80 -34.50 -23.31
N TRP A 93 7.77 -34.23 -22.01
CA TRP A 93 8.11 -32.93 -21.44
C TRP A 93 9.25 -33.08 -20.44
N LEU A 94 10.23 -32.18 -20.49
CA LEU A 94 10.97 -31.79 -19.27
C LEU A 94 10.04 -30.87 -18.47
N VAL A 95 9.85 -31.17 -17.18
CA VAL A 95 8.95 -30.42 -16.30
C VAL A 95 9.71 -29.99 -15.05
N ILE A 96 9.52 -28.74 -14.62
CA ILE A 96 10.04 -28.18 -13.37
C ILE A 96 8.86 -27.85 -12.46
N TYR A 97 8.95 -28.35 -11.22
CA TYR A 97 7.93 -28.27 -10.20
C TYR A 97 8.40 -27.41 -9.01
N ARG A 98 7.50 -26.56 -8.51
CA ARG A 98 7.64 -25.92 -7.19
C ARG A 98 7.47 -26.96 -6.08
N VAL A 99 8.23 -26.80 -5.00
CA VAL A 99 8.07 -27.55 -3.75
C VAL A 99 7.54 -26.61 -2.67
N LEU A 100 6.43 -26.97 -2.03
CA LEU A 100 5.91 -26.33 -0.80
C LEU A 100 5.62 -27.40 0.25
N ASP A 101 5.86 -27.08 1.53
CA ASP A 101 5.67 -27.98 2.69
C ASP A 101 6.31 -29.39 2.56
N GLY A 102 7.32 -29.53 1.70
CA GLY A 102 7.99 -30.81 1.40
C GLY A 102 7.25 -31.73 0.42
N GLY A 103 6.33 -31.19 -0.39
CA GLY A 103 5.68 -31.88 -1.51
C GLY A 103 5.71 -31.07 -2.81
N ILE A 104 5.50 -31.75 -3.94
CA ILE A 104 5.26 -31.08 -5.23
C ILE A 104 3.93 -30.33 -5.16
N ASP A 105 3.97 -29.05 -5.53
CA ASP A 105 2.81 -28.15 -5.51
C ASP A 105 2.28 -27.88 -6.92
N ASP A 106 3.04 -27.17 -7.76
CA ASP A 106 2.62 -26.79 -9.12
C ASP A 106 3.78 -26.81 -10.14
N VAL A 107 3.46 -26.79 -11.44
CA VAL A 107 4.41 -26.78 -12.56
C VAL A 107 4.78 -25.35 -12.93
N ILE A 108 5.99 -24.94 -12.57
CA ILE A 108 6.51 -23.60 -12.87
C ILE A 108 7.22 -23.51 -14.22
N GLY A 109 7.65 -24.62 -14.82
CA GLY A 109 8.28 -24.62 -16.14
C GLY A 109 8.14 -25.93 -16.90
N ARG A 110 8.13 -25.84 -18.24
CA ARG A 110 8.01 -27.02 -19.11
C ARG A 110 8.62 -26.80 -20.49
N LEU A 111 9.21 -27.86 -21.05
CA LEU A 111 9.75 -27.87 -22.41
C LEU A 111 9.35 -29.16 -23.15
N PRO A 112 8.68 -29.08 -24.31
CA PRO A 112 8.38 -30.25 -25.13
C PRO A 112 9.64 -30.76 -25.84
N LEU A 113 9.84 -32.07 -25.81
CA LEU A 113 10.99 -32.76 -26.38
C LEU A 113 10.53 -34.04 -27.11
N ALA A 114 11.13 -34.33 -28.27
CA ALA A 114 10.89 -35.58 -28.97
C ALA A 114 11.65 -36.74 -28.31
N ALA A 115 11.34 -37.98 -28.69
CA ALA A 115 12.09 -39.17 -28.25
C ALA A 115 13.59 -39.05 -28.56
N GLY A 116 14.45 -39.23 -27.55
CA GLY A 116 15.90 -39.07 -27.70
C GLY A 116 16.65 -38.92 -26.38
N VAL A 117 17.92 -38.51 -26.48
CA VAL A 117 18.74 -38.03 -25.36
C VAL A 117 19.31 -36.67 -25.76
N TYR A 118 19.21 -35.71 -24.86
CA TYR A 118 19.59 -34.32 -25.06
C TYR A 118 20.50 -33.88 -23.92
N ASP A 119 21.62 -33.22 -24.24
CA ASP A 119 22.53 -32.65 -23.25
C ASP A 119 22.31 -31.13 -23.17
N GLN A 120 22.50 -30.55 -21.97
CA GLN A 120 22.49 -29.09 -21.72
C GLN A 120 21.17 -28.38 -22.07
N VAL A 121 20.04 -29.05 -21.84
CA VAL A 121 18.69 -28.55 -22.15
C VAL A 121 18.34 -27.34 -21.30
N GLU A 122 17.97 -26.23 -21.95
CA GLU A 122 17.47 -25.01 -21.32
C GLU A 122 15.93 -25.06 -21.23
N VAL A 123 15.38 -24.81 -20.05
CA VAL A 123 13.94 -24.67 -19.81
C VAL A 123 13.66 -23.36 -19.09
N THR A 124 12.68 -22.60 -19.57
CA THR A 124 12.20 -21.40 -18.89
C THR A 124 11.20 -21.80 -17.81
N VAL A 125 11.38 -21.24 -16.62
CA VAL A 125 10.42 -21.29 -15.51
C VAL A 125 9.78 -19.91 -15.28
N ASP A 126 8.61 -19.92 -14.68
CA ASP A 126 8.03 -18.77 -13.99
C ASP A 126 8.88 -18.44 -12.75
N THR A 127 9.41 -17.21 -12.70
CA THR A 127 10.27 -16.73 -11.61
C THR A 127 9.49 -16.23 -10.40
N GLU A 128 8.24 -15.78 -10.58
CA GLU A 128 7.36 -15.33 -9.48
C GLU A 128 6.89 -16.54 -8.67
N MET A 129 6.77 -17.70 -9.32
CA MET A 129 6.46 -18.98 -8.67
C MET A 129 7.69 -19.75 -8.15
N ALA A 130 8.93 -19.25 -8.31
CA ALA A 130 10.14 -20.01 -7.98
C ALA A 130 10.43 -20.12 -6.47
N THR A 131 11.00 -21.24 -6.04
CA THR A 131 11.39 -21.55 -4.66
C THR A 131 12.85 -22.01 -4.58
N GLU A 132 13.51 -21.84 -3.42
CA GLU A 132 14.91 -22.28 -3.21
C GLU A 132 15.13 -23.79 -3.42
N GLN A 133 14.07 -24.61 -3.26
CA GLN A 133 14.06 -26.02 -3.61
C GLN A 133 13.07 -26.25 -4.75
N LEU A 134 13.50 -26.95 -5.81
CA LEU A 134 12.68 -27.35 -6.95
C LEU A 134 12.85 -28.84 -7.24
N VAL A 135 11.90 -29.39 -8.00
CA VAL A 135 11.99 -30.76 -8.54
C VAL A 135 11.95 -30.73 -10.05
N ALA A 136 12.87 -31.42 -10.72
CA ALA A 136 12.81 -31.69 -12.14
C ALA A 136 12.27 -33.11 -12.39
N GLY A 137 11.34 -33.24 -13.33
CA GLY A 137 10.77 -34.51 -13.77
C GLY A 137 10.74 -34.62 -15.29
N VAL A 138 10.37 -35.81 -15.77
CA VAL A 138 10.05 -36.05 -17.18
C VAL A 138 8.67 -36.70 -17.28
N ASN A 139 7.78 -36.07 -18.05
CA ASN A 139 6.40 -36.52 -18.24
C ASN A 139 6.18 -36.97 -19.67
N ILE A 140 5.26 -37.92 -19.86
CA ILE A 140 4.85 -38.34 -21.20
C ILE A 140 4.00 -37.24 -21.88
N ASP A 141 4.05 -37.14 -23.21
CA ASP A 141 3.05 -36.44 -24.03
C ASP A 141 1.98 -37.48 -24.41
N ALA A 142 0.82 -37.43 -23.75
CA ALA A 142 -0.17 -38.51 -23.79
C ALA A 142 -1.61 -38.03 -23.85
N GLY A 143 -1.99 -37.34 -24.92
CA GLY A 143 -3.38 -37.02 -25.21
C GLY A 143 -3.48 -36.28 -26.52
N THR A 144 -3.38 -34.96 -26.44
CA THR A 144 -3.27 -34.09 -27.62
C THR A 144 -1.81 -33.77 -27.91
N GLU A 145 -1.19 -34.49 -28.85
CA GLU A 145 0.23 -34.35 -29.27
C GLU A 145 0.74 -32.89 -29.26
N GLY A 146 1.69 -32.60 -28.37
CA GLY A 146 2.30 -31.27 -28.20
C GLY A 146 1.51 -30.26 -27.35
N VAL A 147 0.45 -30.68 -26.64
CA VAL A 147 -0.28 -29.87 -25.65
C VAL A 147 0.01 -30.41 -24.26
N PHE A 148 0.40 -29.55 -23.30
CA PHE A 148 0.68 -30.00 -21.94
C PHE A 148 -0.61 -30.16 -21.15
N GLU A 149 -0.92 -31.40 -20.75
CA GLU A 149 -2.22 -31.80 -20.19
C GLU A 149 -2.09 -32.32 -18.75
N TYR A 150 -1.52 -31.48 -17.86
CA TYR A 150 -1.31 -31.73 -16.42
C TYR A 150 -2.04 -30.69 -15.53
N PRO A 151 -2.57 -31.07 -14.35
CA PRO A 151 -2.77 -32.45 -13.88
C PRO A 151 -3.85 -33.13 -14.70
N GLY A 152 -3.55 -34.33 -15.23
CA GLY A 152 -4.39 -34.95 -16.25
C GLY A 152 -3.78 -36.22 -16.83
N VAL A 153 -3.39 -36.18 -18.09
CA VAL A 153 -2.91 -37.35 -18.85
C VAL A 153 -1.39 -37.35 -19.08
N ASP A 154 -0.75 -36.18 -19.00
CA ASP A 154 0.72 -36.04 -19.05
C ASP A 154 1.35 -36.37 -17.68
N GLU A 155 1.23 -37.63 -17.24
CA GLU A 155 1.83 -38.12 -16.00
C GLU A 155 3.38 -38.28 -16.10
N PRO A 156 4.12 -38.23 -14.97
CA PRO A 156 5.54 -38.58 -14.93
C PRO A 156 5.82 -39.98 -15.49
N PHE A 157 6.96 -40.14 -16.19
CA PHE A 157 7.31 -41.40 -16.85
C PHE A 157 7.42 -42.57 -15.85
N PRO A 158 6.71 -43.69 -16.05
CA PRO A 158 6.74 -44.83 -15.12
C PRO A 158 8.15 -45.40 -14.90
N GLY A 159 8.71 -45.17 -13.72
CA GLY A 159 10.05 -45.62 -13.34
C GLY A 159 11.19 -44.66 -13.69
N ALA A 160 10.89 -43.45 -14.17
CA ALA A 160 11.80 -42.33 -14.07
C ALA A 160 11.99 -41.94 -12.58
N SER A 161 13.11 -41.28 -12.28
CA SER A 161 13.29 -40.57 -11.01
C SER A 161 13.16 -39.07 -11.26
N GLU A 162 12.31 -38.44 -10.48
CA GLU A 162 12.35 -37.00 -10.23
C GLU A 162 13.63 -36.64 -9.47
N VAL A 163 14.13 -35.43 -9.67
CA VAL A 163 15.40 -34.94 -9.10
C VAL A 163 15.14 -33.62 -8.37
N GLU A 164 15.28 -33.65 -7.05
CA GLU A 164 15.37 -32.45 -6.23
C GLU A 164 16.69 -31.72 -6.50
N PHE A 165 16.65 -30.39 -6.62
CA PHE A 165 17.82 -29.52 -6.72
C PHE A 165 17.54 -28.17 -6.05
N ASN A 166 18.60 -27.49 -5.60
CA ASN A 166 18.51 -26.18 -4.97
C ASN A 166 18.75 -25.05 -5.98
N VAL A 167 18.12 -23.90 -5.75
CA VAL A 167 18.24 -22.70 -6.59
C VAL A 167 18.69 -21.50 -5.77
N GLU A 168 19.79 -20.88 -6.19
CA GLU A 168 20.20 -19.56 -5.68
C GLU A 168 19.39 -18.49 -6.45
N LEU A 169 18.33 -17.97 -5.82
CA LEU A 169 17.46 -16.96 -6.43
C LEU A 169 18.19 -15.61 -6.53
N LEU A 170 18.66 -15.28 -7.73
CA LEU A 170 19.31 -14.02 -8.09
C LEU A 170 18.32 -13.05 -8.76
N LEU A 171 17.07 -13.06 -8.29
CA LEU A 171 16.01 -12.19 -8.78
C LEU A 171 16.14 -10.78 -8.15
N PRO A 172 15.85 -9.71 -8.90
CA PRO A 172 15.74 -8.38 -8.32
C PRO A 172 14.58 -8.36 -7.30
N THR A 173 14.73 -7.55 -6.25
CA THR A 173 13.71 -7.36 -5.21
C THR A 173 13.42 -5.86 -5.07
N PRO A 174 12.19 -5.43 -4.74
CA PRO A 174 11.92 -4.02 -4.48
C PRO A 174 12.64 -3.59 -3.20
N GLN A 175 13.24 -2.40 -3.19
CA GLN A 175 14.01 -1.89 -2.06
C GLN A 175 13.70 -0.42 -1.77
N ILE A 176 13.76 -0.04 -0.51
CA ILE A 176 13.63 1.34 -0.02
C ILE A 176 14.70 1.63 1.02
N GLU A 177 15.37 2.78 0.87
CA GLU A 177 16.25 3.33 1.89
C GLU A 177 15.66 4.65 2.40
N VAL A 178 15.37 4.71 3.69
CA VAL A 178 14.99 5.92 4.42
C VAL A 178 15.87 6.05 5.66
N GLY A 179 16.05 7.27 6.14
CA GLY A 179 16.83 7.56 7.34
C GLY A 179 16.23 8.70 8.14
N ASP A 180 16.66 8.80 9.40
CA ASP A 180 16.18 9.80 10.35
C ASP A 180 16.33 11.23 9.80
N GLN A 181 15.27 12.04 9.92
CA GLN A 181 15.25 13.36 9.30
C GLN A 181 14.36 14.38 10.05
N ALA A 182 14.66 15.66 9.83
CA ALA A 182 13.82 16.76 10.27
C ALA A 182 12.88 17.19 9.14
N ILE A 183 11.58 17.13 9.41
CA ILE A 183 10.51 17.51 8.49
C ILE A 183 10.10 18.95 8.83
N ALA A 184 9.98 19.81 7.81
CA ALA A 184 9.69 21.23 7.99
C ALA A 184 8.18 21.53 8.00
N GLU A 185 7.81 22.81 8.17
CA GLU A 185 6.40 23.25 8.17
C GLU A 185 5.64 22.92 6.87
N ASP A 186 6.36 22.66 5.76
CA ASP A 186 5.82 22.25 4.46
C ASP A 186 5.46 20.74 4.38
N GLY A 187 5.83 19.95 5.39
CA GLY A 187 5.52 18.52 5.45
C GLY A 187 6.26 17.66 4.44
N VAL A 188 7.38 18.10 3.87
CA VAL A 188 8.14 17.30 2.90
C VAL A 188 9.19 16.45 3.62
N MET A 189 9.09 15.12 3.47
CA MET A 189 10.20 14.20 3.71
C MET A 189 10.95 13.91 2.40
N LEU A 190 12.20 13.48 2.50
CA LEU A 190 12.96 12.91 1.39
C LEU A 190 13.08 11.40 1.56
N LEU A 191 12.93 10.68 0.44
CA LEU A 191 13.24 9.26 0.30
C LEU A 191 14.62 9.14 -0.41
N PRO A 192 15.70 8.82 0.31
CA PRO A 192 17.05 8.67 -0.23
C PRO A 192 17.16 7.78 -1.46
N ARG A 193 16.62 6.55 -1.41
CA ARG A 193 16.63 5.58 -2.51
C ARG A 193 15.34 4.77 -2.53
N ALA A 194 14.85 4.46 -3.73
CA ALA A 194 13.89 3.39 -3.95
C ALA A 194 14.19 2.65 -5.26
N GLU A 195 14.05 1.33 -5.26
CA GLU A 195 14.15 0.46 -6.43
C GLU A 195 12.82 -0.26 -6.57
N LEU A 196 12.08 0.01 -7.64
CA LEU A 196 10.71 -0.44 -7.83
C LEU A 196 10.63 -1.27 -9.12
N LEU A 197 10.09 -2.48 -9.05
CA LEU A 197 10.04 -3.41 -10.17
C LEU A 197 8.80 -3.19 -11.06
N GLU A 198 7.76 -2.57 -10.49
CA GLU A 198 6.46 -2.34 -11.11
C GLU A 198 5.88 -0.96 -10.76
N THR A 199 4.57 -0.77 -10.93
CA THR A 199 3.89 0.46 -10.49
C THR A 199 3.49 0.33 -9.02
N THR A 200 4.04 1.18 -8.16
CA THR A 200 4.03 0.99 -6.70
C THR A 200 3.70 2.29 -5.98
N TRP A 201 2.79 2.24 -5.02
CA TRP A 201 2.55 3.30 -4.06
C TRP A 201 3.62 3.25 -2.96
N VAL A 202 4.38 4.33 -2.80
CA VAL A 202 5.13 4.56 -1.55
C VAL A 202 4.18 5.29 -0.60
N VAL A 203 3.82 4.62 0.50
CA VAL A 203 2.88 5.12 1.50
C VAL A 203 3.63 5.40 2.80
N ILE A 204 3.32 6.53 3.43
CA ILE A 204 3.90 6.95 4.70
C ILE A 204 2.82 6.87 5.77
N HIS A 205 3.09 6.05 6.78
CA HIS A 205 2.20 5.81 7.91
C HIS A 205 2.75 6.45 9.18
N ALA A 206 1.85 6.90 10.04
CA ALA A 206 2.14 7.11 11.44
C ALA A 206 2.46 5.77 12.14
N ASP A 207 3.06 5.86 13.32
CA ASP A 207 3.17 4.77 14.29
C ASP A 207 1.91 4.71 15.16
N ASP A 208 1.45 3.51 15.47
CA ASP A 208 0.29 3.26 16.34
C ASP A 208 0.69 2.19 17.37
N ASP A 209 1.15 2.64 18.54
CA ASP A 209 1.74 1.82 19.62
C ASP A 209 2.85 0.84 19.16
N GLY A 210 3.64 1.22 18.15
CA GLY A 210 4.70 0.39 17.56
C GLY A 210 4.30 -0.43 16.32
N GLU A 211 3.03 -0.36 15.90
CA GLU A 211 2.52 -0.97 14.67
C GLU A 211 2.33 0.07 13.55
N ILE A 212 2.02 -0.40 12.33
CA ILE A 212 1.81 0.45 11.14
C ILE A 212 0.43 1.12 11.21
N GLY A 213 0.41 2.38 11.61
CA GLY A 213 -0.79 3.18 11.84
C GLY A 213 -1.40 3.84 10.60
N ALA A 214 -2.10 4.96 10.82
CA ALA A 214 -2.83 5.67 9.79
C ALA A 214 -1.93 6.28 8.69
N VAL A 215 -2.39 6.24 7.44
CA VAL A 215 -1.74 6.91 6.31
C VAL A 215 -1.74 8.43 6.52
N ILE A 216 -0.55 9.03 6.46
CA ILE A 216 -0.34 10.48 6.57
C ILE A 216 0.16 11.13 5.27
N GLY A 217 0.63 10.35 4.31
CA GLY A 217 0.95 10.79 2.95
C GLY A 217 1.28 9.62 2.04
N SER A 218 1.21 9.81 0.72
CA SER A 218 1.53 8.76 -0.24
C SER A 218 1.93 9.35 -1.59
N ARG A 219 2.58 8.53 -2.43
CA ARG A 219 2.92 8.87 -3.80
C ARG A 219 3.08 7.62 -4.67
N LEU A 220 2.43 7.62 -5.82
CA LEU A 220 2.58 6.57 -6.84
C LEU A 220 3.84 6.79 -7.68
N PHE A 221 4.50 5.68 -8.01
CA PHE A 221 5.68 5.59 -8.86
C PHE A 221 5.50 4.50 -9.92
N SER A 222 6.21 4.61 -11.03
CA SER A 222 6.35 3.53 -12.01
C SER A 222 7.65 2.76 -11.75
N ALA A 223 7.86 1.63 -12.44
CA ALA A 223 9.08 0.85 -12.29
C ALA A 223 10.35 1.68 -12.59
N GLY A 224 11.40 1.48 -11.79
CA GLY A 224 12.71 2.11 -11.95
C GLY A 224 13.43 2.41 -10.63
N GLU A 225 14.66 2.92 -10.76
CA GLU A 225 15.43 3.49 -9.66
C GLU A 225 15.07 4.96 -9.42
N TYR A 226 14.99 5.34 -8.15
CA TYR A 226 14.68 6.69 -7.69
C TYR A 226 15.65 7.13 -6.59
N GLU A 227 16.09 8.39 -6.64
CA GLU A 227 16.98 9.00 -5.64
C GLU A 227 16.42 10.32 -5.11
N ASN A 228 16.58 10.56 -3.80
CA ASN A 228 16.30 11.83 -3.11
C ASN A 228 14.91 12.42 -3.40
N VAL A 229 13.87 11.57 -3.43
CA VAL A 229 12.53 11.99 -3.88
C VAL A 229 11.75 12.66 -2.76
N PRO A 230 11.16 13.86 -2.99
CA PRO A 230 10.23 14.45 -2.03
C PRO A 230 8.88 13.74 -2.02
N ILE A 231 8.39 13.43 -0.81
CA ILE A 231 7.03 12.96 -0.52
C ILE A 231 6.43 13.92 0.52
N THR A 232 5.21 14.39 0.26
CA THR A 232 4.49 15.29 1.18
C THR A 232 3.61 14.49 2.12
N ILE A 233 3.74 14.76 3.42
CA ILE A 233 2.95 14.16 4.50
C ILE A 233 2.18 15.24 5.28
N ASN A 234 1.05 14.87 5.87
CA ASN A 234 0.38 15.67 6.87
C ASN A 234 1.10 15.54 8.22
N TRP A 235 2.19 16.29 8.40
CA TRP A 235 3.03 16.23 9.60
C TRP A 235 2.31 16.58 10.92
N ARG A 236 1.13 17.21 10.86
CA ARG A 236 0.28 17.47 12.04
C ARG A 236 -0.50 16.23 12.52
N ARG A 237 -0.50 15.16 11.73
CA ARG A 237 -0.96 13.81 12.11
C ARG A 237 0.21 12.81 12.26
N ALA A 238 1.44 13.29 12.21
CA ALA A 238 2.63 12.45 12.23
C ALA A 238 3.17 12.23 13.66
N THR A 239 3.80 11.07 13.82
CA THR A 239 4.43 10.55 15.04
C THR A 239 5.96 10.60 14.95
N PRO A 240 6.70 10.52 16.08
CA PRO A 240 8.17 10.58 16.07
C PRO A 240 8.85 9.39 15.37
N VAL A 241 8.17 8.25 15.28
CA VAL A 241 8.52 7.14 14.37
C VAL A 241 7.52 7.15 13.22
N LEU A 242 7.99 6.92 12.00
CA LEU A 242 7.18 6.79 10.79
C LEU A 242 7.59 5.55 10.00
N TYR A 243 6.62 4.92 9.33
CA TYR A 243 6.86 3.79 8.44
C TYR A 243 6.69 4.19 6.99
N VAL A 244 7.69 3.87 6.16
CA VAL A 244 7.59 3.83 4.71
C VAL A 244 7.20 2.41 4.32
N VAL A 245 6.08 2.25 3.63
CA VAL A 245 5.57 0.97 3.16
C VAL A 245 5.44 1.03 1.63
N LEU A 246 5.82 -0.04 0.94
CA LEU A 246 5.50 -0.21 -0.48
C LEU A 246 4.16 -0.93 -0.63
N HIS A 247 3.28 -0.41 -1.49
CA HIS A 247 1.95 -0.96 -1.76
C HIS A 247 1.73 -1.15 -3.27
N GLU A 248 0.91 -2.14 -3.62
CA GLU A 248 0.39 -2.38 -4.97
C GLU A 248 -0.50 -1.23 -5.47
N ASP A 249 -0.71 -1.11 -6.79
CA ASP A 249 -1.73 -0.24 -7.43
C ASP A 249 -2.84 -1.12 -8.06
N ASN A 250 -3.23 -2.18 -7.34
CA ASN A 250 -4.13 -3.24 -7.81
C ASN A 250 -5.62 -2.92 -7.64
N GLY A 251 -5.96 -1.86 -6.89
CA GLY A 251 -7.31 -1.32 -6.77
C GLY A 251 -7.70 -0.41 -7.94
N VAL A 252 -8.10 0.82 -7.65
CA VAL A 252 -8.45 1.81 -8.68
C VAL A 252 -7.18 2.51 -9.18
N SER A 253 -6.46 1.86 -10.10
CA SER A 253 -5.13 2.32 -10.56
C SER A 253 -4.98 3.83 -10.73
N GLY A 254 -4.00 4.40 -10.04
CA GLY A 254 -3.80 5.85 -9.89
C GLY A 254 -4.48 6.48 -8.69
N VAL A 255 -5.20 5.71 -7.86
CA VAL A 255 -5.88 6.15 -6.62
C VAL A 255 -5.62 5.12 -5.51
N LEU A 256 -4.84 5.52 -4.49
CA LEU A 256 -4.53 4.67 -3.34
C LEU A 256 -5.81 4.22 -2.62
N ASP A 257 -6.11 2.93 -2.67
CA ASP A 257 -7.30 2.30 -2.09
C ASP A 257 -6.95 1.46 -0.84
N PHE A 258 -6.04 1.93 0.01
CA PHE A 258 -5.70 1.26 1.27
C PHE A 258 -6.70 1.61 2.39
N PRO A 259 -7.15 0.67 3.25
CA PRO A 259 -6.81 -0.76 3.33
C PRO A 259 -7.85 -1.66 2.64
N ALA A 260 -8.29 -1.33 1.43
CA ALA A 260 -9.38 -2.00 0.73
C ALA A 260 -8.89 -2.88 -0.43
N GLY A 261 -8.04 -2.33 -1.29
CA GLY A 261 -7.11 -3.03 -2.16
C GLY A 261 -5.69 -2.62 -1.78
N ASP A 262 -4.84 -2.35 -2.78
CA ASP A 262 -3.51 -1.74 -2.65
C ASP A 262 -2.73 -2.21 -1.42
N MET A 263 -2.54 -3.53 -1.34
CA MET A 263 -1.94 -4.19 -0.19
C MET A 263 -0.42 -3.98 -0.17
N PRO A 264 0.24 -4.11 1.00
CA PRO A 264 1.69 -4.00 1.09
C PRO A 264 2.39 -5.05 0.21
N LEU A 265 3.33 -4.63 -0.64
CA LEU A 265 4.15 -5.52 -1.44
C LEU A 265 4.94 -6.47 -0.52
N LEU A 266 4.93 -7.76 -0.88
CA LEU A 266 5.55 -8.82 -0.09
C LEU A 266 6.88 -9.27 -0.71
N ASN A 267 7.93 -9.33 0.11
CA ASN A 267 9.17 -10.03 -0.20
C ASN A 267 9.31 -11.23 0.74
N GLY A 268 9.42 -12.45 0.21
CA GLY A 268 9.43 -13.67 1.03
C GLY A 268 8.17 -13.85 1.90
N GLY A 269 7.04 -13.28 1.50
CA GLY A 269 5.79 -13.28 2.29
C GLY A 269 5.77 -12.27 3.45
N GLN A 270 6.67 -11.28 3.48
CA GLN A 270 6.71 -10.21 4.48
C GLN A 270 6.61 -8.83 3.81
N PRO A 271 5.81 -7.88 4.36
CA PRO A 271 5.70 -6.52 3.83
C PRO A 271 7.05 -5.80 3.69
N ILE A 272 7.26 -5.11 2.57
CA ILE A 272 8.46 -4.28 2.34
C ILE A 272 8.27 -2.93 3.06
N VAL A 273 8.82 -2.86 4.27
CA VAL A 273 8.67 -1.74 5.22
C VAL A 273 10.04 -1.23 5.66
N ALA A 274 10.18 0.09 5.80
CA ALA A 274 11.32 0.72 6.44
C ALA A 274 10.86 1.82 7.43
N ALA A 275 11.27 1.69 8.69
CA ALA A 275 10.97 2.66 9.74
C ALA A 275 12.07 3.74 9.85
N PHE A 276 11.70 4.97 10.23
CA PHE A 276 12.66 6.04 10.52
C PHE A 276 12.15 7.01 11.59
N SER A 277 13.08 7.71 12.24
CA SER A 277 12.77 8.75 13.23
C SER A 277 12.55 10.10 12.54
N ALA A 278 11.42 10.73 12.82
CA ALA A 278 11.05 12.04 12.30
C ALA A 278 11.03 13.10 13.43
N THR A 279 11.67 14.24 13.19
CA THR A 279 11.57 15.43 14.05
C THR A 279 10.80 16.54 13.34
N PHE A 280 10.05 17.34 14.09
CA PHE A 280 9.02 18.23 13.53
C PHE A 280 9.15 19.68 14.07
N PRO A 281 8.44 20.66 13.45
CA PRO A 281 8.29 21.99 14.04
C PRO A 281 7.55 21.90 15.39
N PRO A 282 7.93 22.71 16.39
CA PRO A 282 7.25 22.73 17.67
C PRO A 282 5.82 23.26 17.50
N GLU A 283 4.85 22.51 18.02
CA GLU A 283 3.41 22.72 17.79
C GLU A 283 2.62 22.61 19.09
N VAL A 284 1.50 23.35 19.19
CA VAL A 284 0.41 23.07 20.15
C VAL A 284 -0.91 23.06 19.41
N LEU A 285 -1.55 21.91 19.34
CA LEU A 285 -2.94 21.75 18.92
C LEU A 285 -3.83 21.72 20.17
N VAL A 286 -4.86 22.54 20.17
CA VAL A 286 -5.88 22.62 21.23
C VAL A 286 -7.19 23.03 20.58
N TYR A 287 -8.25 22.25 20.81
CA TYR A 287 -9.58 22.60 20.35
C TYR A 287 -10.22 23.65 21.25
N ASP A 288 -11.14 24.44 20.69
CA ASP A 288 -12.16 25.12 21.48
C ASP A 288 -12.87 24.09 22.37
N GLN A 289 -12.96 24.33 23.67
CA GLN A 289 -13.45 23.32 24.60
C GLN A 289 -13.95 23.91 25.91
N PRO A 290 -14.97 23.31 26.54
CA PRO A 290 -15.42 23.69 27.87
C PRO A 290 -14.34 23.40 28.92
N ILE A 291 -14.31 24.20 29.99
CA ILE A 291 -13.50 23.91 31.16
C ILE A 291 -14.27 22.97 32.08
N ILE A 292 -13.83 21.71 32.18
CA ILE A 292 -14.43 20.69 33.04
C ILE A 292 -13.57 20.55 34.32
N ASP A 293 -14.19 20.61 35.49
CA ASP A 293 -13.52 20.55 36.81
C ASP A 293 -12.30 21.48 36.98
N GLY A 294 -12.28 22.62 36.27
CA GLY A 294 -11.17 23.57 36.27
C GLY A 294 -9.98 23.16 35.39
N ARG A 295 -10.19 22.24 34.44
CA ARG A 295 -9.17 21.72 33.51
C ARG A 295 -9.55 21.91 32.04
N ILE A 296 -8.52 21.87 31.20
CA ILE A 296 -8.60 21.67 29.74
C ILE A 296 -7.64 20.56 29.33
N SER A 297 -7.83 20.00 28.14
CA SER A 297 -6.93 19.03 27.49
C SER A 297 -6.28 19.71 26.29
N ILE A 298 -4.95 19.72 26.26
CA ILE A 298 -4.20 20.01 25.03
C ILE A 298 -4.22 18.74 24.19
N GLU A 299 -4.60 18.86 22.92
CA GLU A 299 -4.78 17.72 22.04
C GLU A 299 -3.43 17.03 21.80
N ARG A 300 -2.48 17.84 21.32
CA ARG A 300 -1.18 17.39 20.85
C ARG A 300 -0.17 18.53 21.00
N ALA A 301 1.00 18.23 21.52
CA ALA A 301 2.12 19.14 21.64
C ALA A 301 3.41 18.46 21.16
N ILE A 302 4.23 19.17 20.38
CA ILE A 302 5.54 18.70 19.94
C ILE A 302 6.61 19.54 20.64
N SER A 303 7.41 18.90 21.50
CA SER A 303 8.50 19.55 22.24
C SER A 303 9.87 19.03 21.79
N ASN A 304 10.76 19.93 21.37
CA ASN A 304 12.10 19.56 20.89
C ASN A 304 13.08 19.52 22.07
N GLY A 305 12.86 18.55 22.96
CA GLY A 305 13.44 18.42 24.30
C GLY A 305 12.37 18.51 25.40
N PRO A 306 12.72 18.30 26.68
CA PRO A 306 11.83 18.56 27.81
C PRO A 306 11.28 19.98 27.81
N GLY A 307 10.04 20.17 28.25
CA GLY A 307 9.39 21.46 28.19
C GLY A 307 8.09 21.56 28.97
N TYR A 308 7.37 22.65 28.72
CA TYR A 308 6.04 22.89 29.31
C TYR A 308 5.08 23.46 28.26
N VAL A 309 3.81 23.08 28.35
CA VAL A 309 2.71 23.85 27.75
C VAL A 309 2.15 24.80 28.80
N ALA A 310 2.16 26.09 28.50
CA ALA A 310 1.64 27.16 29.34
C ALA A 310 0.36 27.77 28.74
N ILE A 311 -0.65 27.94 29.59
CA ILE A 311 -1.95 28.50 29.24
C ILE A 311 -2.04 29.91 29.79
N TYR A 312 -2.26 30.87 28.91
CA TYR A 312 -2.39 32.30 29.20
C TYR A 312 -3.86 32.71 29.13
N ASN A 313 -4.27 33.65 30.00
CA ASN A 313 -5.53 34.38 29.83
C ASN A 313 -5.42 35.40 28.68
N GLU A 314 -6.55 35.83 28.12
CA GLU A 314 -6.59 36.93 27.14
C GLU A 314 -6.52 38.30 27.84
N ILE A 315 -5.71 39.21 27.29
CA ILE A 315 -5.68 40.65 27.63
C ILE A 315 -5.50 41.48 26.36
N GLU A 316 -6.48 42.32 26.04
CA GLU A 316 -6.52 43.21 24.87
C GLU A 316 -6.37 42.47 23.52
N GLY A 317 -6.77 41.20 23.47
CA GLY A 317 -6.67 40.31 22.30
C GLY A 317 -5.35 39.53 22.19
N GLU A 318 -4.47 39.64 23.18
CA GLU A 318 -3.13 39.01 23.22
C GLU A 318 -2.95 38.11 24.47
N PRO A 319 -1.93 37.24 24.51
CA PRO A 319 -1.61 36.44 25.70
C PRO A 319 -1.19 37.32 26.89
N GLY A 320 -1.92 37.22 28.01
CA GLY A 320 -1.73 38.00 29.23
C GLY A 320 -0.79 37.35 30.25
N PHE A 321 -1.36 36.81 31.32
CA PHE A 321 -0.64 36.10 32.38
C PHE A 321 -0.90 34.59 32.29
N ILE A 322 0.06 33.78 32.74
CA ILE A 322 -0.09 32.32 32.80
C ILE A 322 -1.05 31.95 33.93
N ILE A 323 -2.04 31.13 33.61
CA ILE A 323 -3.09 30.64 34.52
C ILE A 323 -3.04 29.13 34.76
N GLY A 324 -2.23 28.39 34.00
CA GLY A 324 -1.99 26.96 34.21
C GLY A 324 -0.85 26.46 33.34
N THR A 325 -0.19 25.38 33.77
CA THR A 325 0.89 24.70 33.02
C THR A 325 0.80 23.19 33.17
N ALA A 326 1.39 22.48 32.22
CA ALA A 326 1.74 21.06 32.34
C ALA A 326 3.13 20.83 31.73
N ALA A 327 3.90 19.90 32.32
CA ALA A 327 5.18 19.46 31.78
C ALA A 327 4.96 18.59 30.53
N LEU A 328 5.99 18.54 29.68
CA LEU A 328 6.05 17.79 28.43
C LEU A 328 7.38 17.02 28.36
N GLU A 329 7.31 15.78 27.90
CA GLU A 329 8.47 14.98 27.52
C GLU A 329 9.03 15.44 26.16
N GLU A 330 10.21 14.96 25.78
CA GLU A 330 10.76 15.17 24.44
C GLU A 330 9.94 14.43 23.36
N GLY A 331 9.67 15.09 22.25
CA GLY A 331 8.91 14.56 21.12
C GLY A 331 7.41 14.85 21.20
N LEU A 332 6.61 13.84 20.84
CA LEU A 332 5.15 13.93 20.78
C LEU A 332 4.54 13.72 22.18
N ASN A 333 3.70 14.66 22.59
CA ASN A 333 2.89 14.60 23.79
C ASN A 333 1.43 14.78 23.40
N GLU A 334 0.51 14.00 23.96
CA GLU A 334 -0.91 14.03 23.58
C GLU A 334 -1.84 13.98 24.80
N ASN A 335 -3.08 14.44 24.61
CA ASN A 335 -4.15 14.46 25.62
C ASN A 335 -3.81 15.25 26.91
N ILE A 336 -2.77 16.09 26.91
CA ILE A 336 -2.14 16.65 28.12
C ILE A 336 -3.16 17.46 28.98
N PRO A 337 -3.44 17.04 30.23
CA PRO A 337 -4.42 17.71 31.07
C PRO A 337 -3.81 18.90 31.83
N VAL A 338 -4.28 20.12 31.55
CA VAL A 338 -3.83 21.34 32.24
C VAL A 338 -4.88 21.81 33.24
N THR A 339 -4.47 22.04 34.50
CA THR A 339 -5.33 22.63 35.54
C THR A 339 -5.18 24.15 35.57
N LEU A 340 -6.31 24.87 35.60
CA LEU A 340 -6.36 26.32 35.43
C LEU A 340 -6.75 27.05 36.73
N LEU A 341 -6.15 28.22 36.94
CA LEU A 341 -6.55 29.20 37.94
C LEU A 341 -7.89 29.83 37.55
N GLN A 342 -8.99 29.21 37.99
CA GLN A 342 -10.37 29.60 37.64
C GLN A 342 -10.68 31.09 37.80
N SER A 343 -10.08 31.79 38.77
CA SER A 343 -10.29 33.23 38.99
C SER A 343 -9.63 34.15 37.95
N ALA A 344 -8.89 33.60 36.98
CA ALA A 344 -8.23 34.33 35.89
C ALA A 344 -8.60 33.77 34.50
N VAL A 345 -9.59 32.87 34.42
CA VAL A 345 -10.12 32.34 33.16
C VAL A 345 -10.83 33.44 32.36
N THR A 346 -10.67 33.39 31.04
CA THR A 346 -11.31 34.27 30.04
C THR A 346 -11.97 33.40 28.95
N THR A 347 -12.89 33.99 28.17
CA THR A 347 -13.64 33.26 27.12
C THR A 347 -12.74 32.79 25.97
N GLN A 348 -11.63 33.49 25.74
CA GLN A 348 -10.53 33.05 24.89
C GLN A 348 -9.29 32.86 25.77
N LEU A 349 -8.53 31.80 25.52
CA LEU A 349 -7.26 31.48 26.14
C LEU A 349 -6.20 31.26 25.05
N PHE A 350 -4.93 31.25 25.44
CA PHE A 350 -3.81 31.00 24.54
C PHE A 350 -2.87 29.94 25.10
N ALA A 351 -2.56 28.90 24.32
CA ALA A 351 -1.55 27.89 24.65
C ALA A 351 -0.21 28.18 23.96
N ARG A 352 0.91 27.92 24.65
CA ARG A 352 2.28 28.20 24.19
C ARG A 352 3.28 27.22 24.79
N LEU A 353 4.27 26.80 24.01
CA LEU A 353 5.40 25.99 24.49
C LEU A 353 6.48 26.85 25.17
N HIS A 354 7.05 26.30 26.22
CA HIS A 354 8.25 26.77 26.91
C HIS A 354 9.29 25.66 26.97
N GLU A 355 10.56 26.04 26.90
CA GLU A 355 11.71 25.17 27.13
C GLU A 355 11.80 24.87 28.64
N ASP A 356 12.13 23.64 29.05
CA ASP A 356 12.54 23.32 30.42
C ASP A 356 14.07 23.26 30.43
N THR A 357 14.72 24.20 31.13
CA THR A 357 16.20 24.27 31.15
C THR A 357 16.84 23.67 32.39
N GLU A 358 16.06 23.27 33.40
CA GLU A 358 16.54 22.51 34.58
C GLU A 358 15.61 21.31 34.91
N PRO A 359 15.53 20.29 34.01
CA PRO A 359 14.47 19.28 34.05
C PRO A 359 14.28 18.58 35.40
N GLY A 360 13.02 18.63 35.87
CA GLY A 360 12.59 18.08 37.16
C GLY A 360 12.51 19.11 38.29
N ASP A 361 12.58 20.41 38.00
CA ASP A 361 12.25 21.48 38.94
C ASP A 361 10.73 21.80 38.96
N ALA A 362 10.28 23.06 38.94
CA ALA A 362 8.89 23.44 38.75
C ALA A 362 8.77 24.79 38.02
N PHE A 363 8.16 24.75 36.83
CA PHE A 363 7.93 25.86 35.89
C PHE A 363 8.23 27.29 36.38
N ASN A 364 9.26 27.90 35.80
CA ASN A 364 9.84 29.17 36.19
C ASN A 364 9.94 30.18 35.02
N PHE A 365 8.80 30.69 34.56
CA PHE A 365 8.75 31.86 33.67
C PHE A 365 8.56 33.18 34.47
N PRO A 366 9.28 34.29 34.16
CA PRO A 366 10.25 34.48 33.07
C PRO A 366 11.71 34.28 33.53
N GLY A 367 11.97 33.21 34.29
CA GLY A 367 13.28 32.86 34.82
C GLY A 367 14.04 31.89 33.90
N GLN A 368 13.96 30.60 34.21
CA GLN A 368 14.65 29.51 33.51
C GLN A 368 13.88 28.94 32.32
N ASP A 369 12.57 29.17 32.22
CA ASP A 369 11.73 28.54 31.18
C ASP A 369 11.20 29.57 30.16
N PRO A 370 12.03 29.96 29.17
CA PRO A 370 11.61 30.86 28.11
C PRO A 370 10.62 30.17 27.15
N PRO A 371 9.74 30.92 26.48
CA PRO A 371 8.99 30.42 25.34
C PRO A 371 9.90 29.85 24.25
N VAL A 372 9.54 28.67 23.72
CA VAL A 372 10.27 28.01 22.61
C VAL A 372 10.39 28.96 21.41
N LEU A 373 11.60 29.08 20.86
CA LEU A 373 11.86 29.80 19.61
C LEU A 373 12.05 28.83 18.44
N PHE A 374 11.24 28.98 17.38
CA PHE A 374 11.41 28.24 16.14
C PHE A 374 12.01 29.13 15.05
N ASN A 375 13.06 28.67 14.37
CA ASN A 375 13.80 29.45 13.36
C ASN A 375 14.18 30.88 13.84
N ASN A 376 14.60 31.00 15.11
CA ASN A 376 14.92 32.27 15.78
C ASN A 376 13.74 33.28 15.81
N ARG A 377 12.50 32.78 15.77
CA ARG A 377 11.26 33.55 15.93
C ARG A 377 10.41 32.92 17.02
N LEU A 378 9.71 33.75 17.79
CA LEU A 378 8.65 33.30 18.68
C LEU A 378 7.43 32.83 17.85
N PRO A 379 6.95 31.58 17.97
CA PRO A 379 5.72 31.14 17.33
C PRO A 379 4.52 31.95 17.82
N ASN A 380 3.49 32.07 16.99
CA ASN A 380 2.19 32.57 17.45
C ASN A 380 1.65 31.60 18.53
N ALA A 381 0.91 32.10 19.53
CA ALA A 381 0.26 31.23 20.50
C ALA A 381 -1.02 30.64 19.91
N SER A 382 -1.34 29.39 20.26
CA SER A 382 -2.56 28.72 19.81
C SER A 382 -3.75 29.24 20.61
N ALA A 383 -4.58 30.08 19.99
CA ALA A 383 -5.79 30.62 20.60
C ALA A 383 -6.92 29.60 20.56
N PHE A 384 -7.66 29.46 21.65
CA PHE A 384 -8.86 28.62 21.74
C PHE A 384 -9.92 29.28 22.64
N ARG A 385 -11.20 28.94 22.44
CA ARG A 385 -12.33 29.43 23.21
C ARG A 385 -12.83 28.42 24.23
N THR A 386 -13.38 28.94 25.32
CA THR A 386 -13.94 28.17 26.44
C THR A 386 -15.47 28.16 26.48
N ASP A 387 -16.10 28.83 25.52
CA ASP A 387 -17.54 29.13 25.46
C ASP A 387 -18.21 28.77 24.12
N ASN A 388 -17.54 28.05 23.22
CA ASN A 388 -18.02 27.79 21.84
C ASN A 388 -19.06 26.63 21.70
N GLY A 389 -19.81 26.35 22.77
CA GLY A 389 -20.81 25.27 22.80
C GLY A 389 -20.23 23.85 22.66
N ALA A 390 -21.08 22.90 22.26
CA ALA A 390 -20.64 21.56 21.87
C ALA A 390 -20.32 21.50 20.37
N HIS A 391 -19.51 20.52 19.95
CA HIS A 391 -19.25 20.22 18.54
C HIS A 391 -18.67 18.81 18.39
N VAL A 392 -18.80 18.25 17.18
CA VAL A 392 -18.38 16.88 16.87
C VAL A 392 -17.67 16.83 15.52
N PHE A 393 -16.75 15.87 15.41
CA PHE A 393 -16.07 15.51 14.18
C PHE A 393 -16.36 14.02 13.91
N VAL A 394 -16.88 13.73 12.73
CA VAL A 394 -17.14 12.38 12.22
C VAL A 394 -16.88 12.36 10.72
N GLY A 395 -15.99 11.49 10.27
CA GLY A 395 -15.70 11.25 8.85
C GLY A 395 -16.65 10.27 8.17
N ASP A 396 -16.70 10.35 6.83
CA ASP A 396 -17.15 9.23 6.00
C ASP A 396 -16.22 8.02 6.26
N GLN A 397 -16.79 6.84 6.49
CA GLN A 397 -16.06 5.70 7.09
C GLN A 397 -16.65 4.35 6.68
N ARG A 398 -15.96 3.24 6.93
CA ARG A 398 -16.55 1.90 6.89
C ARG A 398 -17.09 1.54 8.28
N LEU A 399 -18.01 0.58 8.37
CA LEU A 399 -18.34 -0.05 9.65
C LEU A 399 -17.11 -0.83 10.17
N THR A 400 -16.98 -0.95 11.49
CA THR A 400 -16.02 -1.88 12.11
C THR A 400 -16.44 -3.35 11.84
N GLU A 401 -15.57 -4.31 12.12
CA GLU A 401 -15.91 -5.74 12.01
C GLU A 401 -17.12 -6.13 12.88
N ASP A 402 -17.27 -5.50 14.04
CA ASP A 402 -18.42 -5.64 14.95
C ASP A 402 -19.69 -4.87 14.51
N GLY A 403 -19.64 -4.14 13.39
CA GLY A 403 -20.77 -3.40 12.83
C GLY A 403 -21.03 -2.03 13.46
N ALA A 404 -20.06 -1.47 14.18
CA ALA A 404 -20.15 -0.15 14.81
C ALA A 404 -19.65 0.99 13.88
N VAL A 405 -19.95 2.24 14.26
CA VAL A 405 -19.32 3.45 13.71
C VAL A 405 -18.48 4.15 14.78
N ILE A 406 -17.47 4.91 14.35
CA ILE A 406 -16.55 5.66 15.22
C ILE A 406 -16.73 7.16 14.96
N ILE A 407 -16.96 7.93 16.02
CA ILE A 407 -16.98 9.38 15.97
C ILE A 407 -15.60 9.86 16.41
N ASP A 408 -14.87 10.53 15.51
CA ASP A 408 -13.47 10.89 15.70
C ASP A 408 -13.25 11.65 17.00
N VAL A 409 -14.05 12.71 17.22
CA VAL A 409 -13.98 13.57 18.42
C VAL A 409 -15.38 14.11 18.77
N VAL A 410 -15.75 14.05 20.06
CA VAL A 410 -16.94 14.70 20.63
C VAL A 410 -16.53 15.67 21.74
N ILE A 411 -16.85 16.95 21.58
CA ILE A 411 -16.60 18.00 22.56
C ILE A 411 -17.93 18.51 23.10
N SER A 412 -18.18 18.33 24.40
CA SER A 412 -19.46 18.66 25.04
C SER A 412 -19.29 19.36 26.40
N PRO A 413 -20.01 20.46 26.69
CA PRO A 413 -19.98 21.13 27.99
C PRO A 413 -20.76 20.39 29.09
N VAL A 414 -21.44 19.30 28.75
CA VAL A 414 -22.37 18.55 29.60
C VAL A 414 -22.33 17.06 29.25
N PRO A 415 -22.76 16.15 30.14
CA PRO A 415 -23.05 14.77 29.76
C PRO A 415 -24.06 14.72 28.60
N ALA A 416 -23.85 13.79 27.68
CA ALA A 416 -24.53 13.77 26.39
C ALA A 416 -24.69 12.35 25.86
N TRP A 417 -25.58 12.19 24.89
CA TRP A 417 -25.71 10.97 24.08
C TRP A 417 -25.32 11.27 22.64
N ALA A 418 -24.46 10.44 22.06
CA ALA A 418 -24.23 10.38 20.63
C ALA A 418 -25.13 9.30 20.03
N ALA A 419 -26.10 9.69 19.21
CA ALA A 419 -27.10 8.79 18.63
C ALA A 419 -27.05 8.83 17.09
N VAL A 420 -26.99 7.65 16.47
CA VAL A 420 -26.82 7.46 15.03
C VAL A 420 -28.15 7.01 14.43
N TYR A 421 -28.59 7.73 13.40
CA TYR A 421 -29.85 7.52 12.70
C TYR A 421 -29.62 7.16 11.24
N GLU A 422 -30.51 6.36 10.68
CA GLU A 422 -30.65 6.10 9.26
C GLU A 422 -31.07 7.38 8.50
N GLU A 423 -30.80 7.46 7.20
CA GLU A 423 -31.33 8.52 6.33
C GLU A 423 -32.68 8.10 5.73
N ALA A 424 -33.68 8.98 5.80
CA ALA A 424 -34.98 8.80 5.16
C ALA A 424 -35.51 10.14 4.60
N ASP A 425 -35.72 10.20 3.29
CA ASP A 425 -36.22 11.37 2.54
C ASP A 425 -35.40 12.68 2.77
N GLY A 426 -34.11 12.56 3.09
CA GLY A 426 -33.20 13.66 3.43
C GLY A 426 -33.24 14.10 4.91
N GLU A 427 -33.91 13.33 5.77
CA GLU A 427 -34.07 13.59 7.20
C GLU A 427 -33.67 12.35 8.04
N PRO A 428 -33.54 12.45 9.37
CA PRO A 428 -33.21 11.30 10.23
C PRO A 428 -34.41 10.36 10.34
N GLY A 429 -34.20 9.09 9.97
CA GLY A 429 -35.19 8.03 9.95
C GLY A 429 -35.24 7.24 11.26
N ALA A 430 -34.94 5.94 11.18
CA ALA A 430 -34.83 5.08 12.35
C ALA A 430 -33.56 5.41 13.17
N LEU A 431 -33.65 5.30 14.49
CA LEU A 431 -32.48 5.19 15.35
C LEU A 431 -31.83 3.82 15.10
N LEU A 432 -30.52 3.82 14.88
CA LEU A 432 -29.72 2.60 14.65
C LEU A 432 -28.84 2.24 15.85
N GLY A 433 -28.44 3.21 16.67
CA GLY A 433 -27.64 2.98 17.86
C GLY A 433 -27.31 4.26 18.60
N GLN A 434 -26.88 4.14 19.86
CA GLN A 434 -26.52 5.28 20.70
C GLN A 434 -25.51 4.90 21.78
N THR A 435 -24.62 5.83 22.13
CA THR A 435 -23.63 5.69 23.21
C THR A 435 -23.61 6.94 24.09
N TRP A 436 -23.29 6.76 25.37
CA TRP A 436 -23.18 7.86 26.33
C TRP A 436 -21.80 8.50 26.27
N VAL A 437 -21.74 9.82 26.47
CA VAL A 437 -20.54 10.63 26.29
C VAL A 437 -20.38 11.60 27.45
N SER A 438 -19.18 11.63 28.05
CA SER A 438 -18.85 12.53 29.15
C SER A 438 -18.74 13.99 28.72
N ALA A 439 -18.94 14.91 29.66
CA ALA A 439 -18.55 16.30 29.48
C ALA A 439 -17.02 16.41 29.33
N GLY A 440 -16.56 17.21 28.37
CA GLY A 440 -15.15 17.38 28.02
C GLY A 440 -14.87 17.06 26.55
N VAL A 441 -13.62 16.64 26.28
CA VAL A 441 -13.16 16.16 24.96
C VAL A 441 -13.07 14.63 25.01
N ASN A 442 -13.82 13.97 24.14
CA ASN A 442 -13.88 12.52 24.00
C ASN A 442 -13.41 12.18 22.58
N ARG A 443 -12.71 11.05 22.37
CA ARG A 443 -12.09 10.67 21.09
C ARG A 443 -12.37 9.21 20.78
N GLY A 444 -12.50 8.85 19.51
CA GLY A 444 -12.79 7.48 19.07
C GLY A 444 -14.08 6.93 19.68
N VAL A 445 -15.13 7.75 19.75
CA VAL A 445 -16.38 7.40 20.44
C VAL A 445 -17.16 6.39 19.58
N VAL A 446 -17.14 5.12 20.00
CA VAL A 446 -17.77 4.00 19.31
C VAL A 446 -19.28 3.98 19.56
N VAL A 447 -20.07 3.87 18.49
CA VAL A 447 -21.52 3.62 18.54
C VAL A 447 -21.81 2.28 17.87
N GLU A 448 -22.10 1.26 18.69
CA GLU A 448 -22.64 -0.02 18.22
C GLU A 448 -24.01 0.20 17.57
N LEU A 449 -24.32 -0.56 16.50
CA LEU A 449 -25.59 -0.46 15.77
C LEU A 449 -26.44 -1.74 15.98
N ASP A 450 -27.74 -1.57 16.24
CA ASP A 450 -28.74 -2.64 16.40
C ASP A 450 -29.00 -3.46 15.11
N GLY A 451 -28.28 -3.16 14.02
CA GLY A 451 -28.31 -3.89 12.76
C GLY A 451 -27.62 -3.12 11.62
N PRO A 452 -27.40 -3.78 10.46
CA PRO A 452 -26.86 -3.10 9.28
C PRO A 452 -27.86 -2.05 8.74
N PRO A 453 -27.41 -0.83 8.42
CA PRO A 453 -28.29 0.20 7.83
C PRO A 453 -28.70 -0.13 6.40
N ASN A 454 -29.87 0.37 5.98
CA ASN A 454 -30.38 0.24 4.63
C ASN A 454 -29.95 1.42 3.73
N SER A 455 -29.51 2.54 4.31
CA SER A 455 -28.98 3.72 3.63
C SER A 455 -27.44 3.79 3.71
N GLY A 456 -26.81 4.30 2.64
CA GLY A 456 -25.37 4.62 2.65
C GLY A 456 -25.03 5.93 3.37
N THR A 457 -26.01 6.79 3.63
CA THR A 457 -25.85 8.01 4.43
C THR A 457 -26.53 7.82 5.78
N LEU A 458 -25.90 8.32 6.84
CA LEU A 458 -26.37 8.30 8.22
C LEU A 458 -26.36 9.71 8.81
N TYR A 459 -27.08 9.91 9.93
CA TYR A 459 -27.05 11.12 10.73
C TYR A 459 -26.58 10.86 12.15
N LEU A 460 -25.45 11.44 12.54
CA LEU A 460 -25.11 11.64 13.95
C LEU A 460 -25.96 12.80 14.50
N ILE A 461 -26.66 12.57 15.60
CA ILE A 461 -27.36 13.60 16.37
C ILE A 461 -26.89 13.52 17.83
N MET A 462 -26.45 14.65 18.37
CA MET A 462 -26.10 14.74 19.79
C MET A 462 -27.32 15.17 20.61
N TYR A 463 -27.54 14.52 21.75
CA TYR A 463 -28.53 14.91 22.75
C TYR A 463 -27.84 15.26 24.06
N GLN A 464 -28.38 16.20 24.82
CA GLN A 464 -27.98 16.44 26.20
C GLN A 464 -28.70 15.44 27.10
N ASP A 465 -27.94 14.70 27.92
CA ASP A 465 -28.44 13.82 28.98
C ASP A 465 -29.25 14.66 29.99
N LEU A 466 -30.56 14.45 30.00
CA LEU A 466 -31.53 15.14 30.87
C LEU A 466 -32.58 14.16 31.37
N GLY A 467 -32.61 13.92 32.68
CA GLY A 467 -33.65 13.12 33.32
C GLY A 467 -33.05 12.14 34.32
N ALA A 468 -33.11 10.85 33.99
CA ALA A 468 -32.30 9.83 34.64
C ALA A 468 -30.91 9.78 33.98
N ALA A 469 -29.86 10.07 34.76
CA ALA A 469 -28.49 10.11 34.24
C ALA A 469 -28.06 8.74 33.70
N GLU A 470 -27.39 8.73 32.55
CA GLU A 470 -27.00 7.51 31.81
C GLU A 470 -28.22 6.65 31.35
N GLU A 471 -29.43 7.22 31.26
CA GLU A 471 -30.57 6.64 30.53
C GLU A 471 -30.88 7.49 29.27
N PHE A 472 -31.22 6.86 28.13
CA PHE A 472 -31.52 7.56 26.88
C PHE A 472 -33.04 7.81 26.75
N GLU A 473 -33.45 9.06 26.88
CA GLU A 473 -34.86 9.49 26.98
C GLU A 473 -35.34 10.28 25.75
N ALA A 474 -34.68 10.12 24.59
CA ALA A 474 -35.02 10.79 23.34
C ALA A 474 -35.98 9.99 22.43
N PRO A 475 -36.88 10.66 21.66
CA PRO A 475 -37.22 12.07 21.73
C PRO A 475 -38.19 12.35 22.91
N GLY A 476 -37.76 13.13 23.89
CA GLY A 476 -38.56 13.31 25.10
C GLY A 476 -37.94 14.27 26.11
N VAL A 477 -37.21 13.73 27.09
CA VAL A 477 -36.58 14.50 28.17
C VAL A 477 -35.19 14.97 27.72
N ASP A 478 -34.42 14.06 27.14
CA ASP A 478 -33.24 14.37 26.33
C ASP A 478 -33.62 15.30 25.17
N VAL A 479 -32.90 16.43 25.08
CA VAL A 479 -33.06 17.44 24.02
C VAL A 479 -31.80 17.49 23.16
N ALA A 480 -31.96 17.79 21.87
CA ALA A 480 -30.81 17.91 20.97
C ALA A 480 -29.81 18.97 21.49
N LEU A 481 -28.55 18.53 21.67
CA LEU A 481 -27.42 19.31 22.14
C LEU A 481 -27.06 20.39 21.11
N ARG A 482 -26.46 21.50 21.57
CA ARG A 482 -26.28 22.71 20.74
C ARG A 482 -24.84 23.20 20.66
N ASP A 483 -24.54 23.76 19.49
CA ASP A 483 -23.27 24.44 19.20
C ASP A 483 -23.21 25.87 19.76
N GLY A 484 -22.08 26.55 19.53
CA GLY A 484 -21.86 27.95 19.90
C GLY A 484 -22.76 28.97 19.16
N GLU A 485 -23.42 28.57 18.08
CA GLU A 485 -24.46 29.36 17.39
C GLU A 485 -25.88 29.03 17.90
N ASN A 486 -26.00 28.14 18.89
CA ASN A 486 -27.25 27.60 19.43
C ASN A 486 -28.08 26.79 18.40
N GLN A 487 -27.45 26.26 17.35
CA GLN A 487 -28.06 25.29 16.43
C GLN A 487 -27.98 23.87 17.01
N PRO A 488 -28.95 22.97 16.74
CA PRO A 488 -28.85 21.56 17.16
C PRO A 488 -27.76 20.83 16.39
N ILE A 489 -26.93 20.04 17.08
CA ILE A 489 -25.87 19.25 16.44
C ILE A 489 -26.49 18.04 15.74
N ARG A 490 -26.52 18.12 14.40
CA ARG A 490 -26.84 17.02 13.49
C ARG A 490 -25.87 17.04 12.33
N VAL A 491 -25.10 15.97 12.17
CA VAL A 491 -24.05 15.85 11.14
C VAL A 491 -24.35 14.64 10.25
N PRO A 492 -24.55 14.81 8.94
CA PRO A 492 -24.58 13.69 8.00
C PRO A 492 -23.18 13.15 7.78
N PHE A 493 -23.06 11.83 7.65
CA PHE A 493 -21.83 11.16 7.19
C PHE A 493 -22.21 9.93 6.34
N THR A 494 -21.25 9.41 5.58
CA THR A 494 -21.46 8.36 4.59
C THR A 494 -20.72 7.09 4.99
N LEU A 495 -21.42 5.96 4.93
CA LEU A 495 -20.77 4.66 4.95
C LEU A 495 -20.15 4.36 3.58
N LEU A 496 -18.83 4.24 3.57
CA LEU A 496 -18.05 3.73 2.46
C LEU A 496 -18.39 2.24 2.23
N PRO A 497 -18.35 1.75 0.97
CA PRO A 497 -18.71 0.38 0.67
C PRO A 497 -17.79 -0.63 1.38
N PRO A 498 -18.28 -1.84 1.69
CA PRO A 498 -17.44 -2.93 2.18
C PRO A 498 -16.37 -3.29 1.15
N LEU A 499 -15.35 -4.01 1.60
CA LEU A 499 -14.27 -4.48 0.72
C LEU A 499 -14.84 -5.59 -0.18
N GLU A 500 -14.62 -5.50 -1.50
CA GLU A 500 -14.85 -6.64 -2.40
C GLU A 500 -13.59 -7.51 -2.38
N LEU A 501 -13.73 -8.72 -1.83
CA LEU A 501 -12.69 -9.76 -1.66
C LEU A 501 -12.62 -10.70 -2.87
#